data_AF-A0AA88N3F0-F1
#
_entry.id   AF-A0AA88N3F0-F1
#
_cell.length_a   1.000
_cell.length_b   1.000
_cell.length_c   1.000
_cell.angle_alpha   90.00
_cell.angle_beta   90.00
_cell.angle_gamma   90.00
#
_symmetry.space_group_name_H-M   'P 1'
#
loop_
_entity.id
_entity.type
_entity.pdbx_description
1 polymer ?
#
loop_
_entity_poly.entity_id
_entity_poly.type
_entity_poly.pdbx_seq_one_letter_code
_entity_poly.pdbx_strand_id
1 'polypeptide(L)'
;MKTRKEVVFHSFTRITLNLEKEFILIQISLRKARTAYYSSLIEENKNNPRFLFSTVARLTKSHSSVETSIPSTLCSNDFMTFFTNKIIAIRNKIHQTLPTNTTELESSVRFQSLLDCFVPIDLAALTSTIMASKPTTCLLDPIPVRLLKDALPLLDTLSIRYH
;
A
#
# COMPACT_ATOMS: atom_id res chain seq x y z
N MET A 1 -45.92 -46.54 10.25
CA MET A 1 -46.06 -46.58 8.77
C MET A 1 -45.68 -45.21 8.24
N LYS A 2 -44.46 -45.05 7.68
CA LYS A 2 -43.96 -43.74 7.24
C LYS A 2 -44.75 -43.30 6.01
N THR A 3 -45.30 -42.10 6.01
CA THR A 3 -46.19 -41.65 4.93
C THR A 3 -45.41 -41.44 3.63
N ARG A 4 -46.04 -41.65 2.48
CA ARG A 4 -45.40 -41.49 1.15
C ARG A 4 -44.74 -40.11 0.97
N LYS A 5 -45.29 -39.08 1.62
CA LYS A 5 -44.73 -37.71 1.65
C LYS A 5 -43.41 -37.62 2.41
N GLU A 6 -43.28 -38.30 3.55
CA GLU A 6 -42.04 -38.32 4.35
C GLU A 6 -40.89 -39.05 3.66
N VAL A 7 -41.20 -40.10 2.88
CA VAL A 7 -40.19 -40.84 2.12
C VAL A 7 -39.62 -39.98 0.99
N VAL A 8 -40.47 -39.25 0.28
CA VAL A 8 -40.07 -38.31 -0.79
C VAL A 8 -39.26 -37.15 -0.22
N PHE A 9 -39.69 -36.57 0.90
CA PHE A 9 -38.97 -35.49 1.58
C PHE A 9 -37.55 -35.92 1.96
N HIS A 10 -37.40 -37.07 2.65
CA HIS A 10 -36.11 -37.58 3.08
C HIS A 10 -35.19 -37.96 1.91
N SER A 11 -35.74 -38.45 0.79
CA SER A 11 -34.98 -38.72 -0.42
C SER A 11 -34.44 -37.42 -1.05
N PHE A 12 -35.29 -36.38 -1.13
CA PHE A 12 -34.91 -35.08 -1.64
C PHE A 12 -33.81 -34.42 -0.79
N THR A 13 -33.94 -34.43 0.54
CA THR A 13 -32.91 -33.88 1.45
C THR A 13 -31.57 -34.58 1.26
N ARG A 14 -31.57 -35.90 1.06
CA ARG A 14 -30.36 -36.70 0.86
C ARG A 14 -29.68 -36.38 -0.48
N ILE A 15 -30.44 -36.12 -1.53
CA ILE A 15 -29.92 -35.70 -2.84
C ILE A 15 -29.27 -34.31 -2.73
N THR A 16 -29.95 -33.34 -2.10
CA THR A 16 -29.41 -31.99 -1.90
C THR A 16 -28.11 -32.01 -1.11
N LEU A 17 -28.05 -32.76 -0.01
CA LEU A 17 -26.84 -32.91 0.79
C LEU A 17 -25.68 -33.55 0.03
N ASN A 18 -25.96 -34.48 -0.89
CA ASN A 18 -24.93 -35.08 -1.73
C ASN A 18 -24.40 -34.09 -2.78
N LEU A 19 -25.26 -33.28 -3.38
CA LEU A 19 -24.84 -32.25 -4.34
C LEU A 19 -23.98 -31.17 -3.69
N GLU A 20 -24.31 -30.75 -2.47
CA GLU A 20 -23.47 -29.81 -1.71
C GLU A 20 -22.09 -30.38 -1.40
N LYS A 21 -22.01 -31.66 -1.02
CA LYS A 21 -20.74 -32.35 -0.78
C LYS A 21 -19.89 -32.43 -2.06
N GLU A 22 -20.48 -32.82 -3.18
CA GLU A 22 -19.81 -32.87 -4.49
C GLU A 22 -19.29 -31.48 -4.89
N PHE A 23 -20.10 -30.43 -4.71
CA PHE A 23 -19.68 -29.07 -4.99
C PHE A 23 -18.48 -28.65 -4.13
N ILE A 24 -18.49 -28.95 -2.84
CA ILE A 24 -17.37 -28.67 -1.94
C ILE A 24 -16.11 -29.44 -2.37
N LEU A 25 -16.24 -30.71 -2.74
CA LEU A 25 -15.12 -31.53 -3.22
C LEU A 25 -14.51 -30.98 -4.51
N ILE A 26 -15.33 -30.50 -5.44
CA ILE A 26 -14.88 -29.83 -6.67
C ILE A 26 -14.11 -28.55 -6.31
N GLN A 27 -14.63 -27.71 -5.41
CA GLN A 27 -13.95 -26.49 -4.97
C GLN A 27 -12.59 -26.77 -4.32
N ILE A 28 -12.52 -27.79 -3.47
CA ILE A 28 -11.26 -28.22 -2.85
C ILE A 28 -10.27 -28.71 -3.93
N SER A 29 -10.74 -29.51 -4.87
CA SER A 29 -9.91 -30.05 -5.95
C SER A 29 -9.39 -28.95 -6.86
N LEU A 30 -10.23 -27.96 -7.19
CA LEU A 30 -9.84 -26.79 -7.95
C LEU A 30 -8.76 -25.98 -7.23
N ARG A 31 -8.92 -25.74 -5.92
CA ARG A 31 -7.91 -25.04 -5.11
C ARG A 31 -6.59 -25.81 -5.09
N LYS A 32 -6.62 -27.13 -4.88
CA LYS A 32 -5.41 -27.98 -4.92
C LYS A 32 -4.71 -27.94 -6.27
N ALA A 33 -5.46 -28.11 -7.36
CA ALA A 33 -4.92 -28.06 -8.72
C ALA A 33 -4.31 -26.70 -9.03
N ARG A 34 -4.98 -25.61 -8.62
CA ARG A 34 -4.47 -24.24 -8.81
C ARG A 34 -3.18 -24.01 -8.02
N THR A 35 -3.12 -24.42 -6.75
CA THR A 35 -1.91 -24.32 -5.94
C THR A 35 -0.75 -25.10 -6.56
N ALA A 36 -0.98 -26.35 -6.96
CA ALA A 36 0.06 -27.17 -7.60
C ALA A 36 0.59 -26.52 -8.88
N TYR A 37 -0.30 -26.04 -9.75
CA TYR A 37 0.08 -25.34 -10.99
C TYR A 37 0.98 -24.14 -10.73
N TYR A 38 0.59 -23.22 -9.82
CA TYR A 38 1.39 -22.03 -9.56
C TYR A 38 2.69 -22.33 -8.81
N SER A 39 2.73 -23.35 -7.95
CA SER A 39 3.97 -23.81 -7.32
C SER A 39 4.98 -24.29 -8.35
N SER A 40 4.56 -25.15 -9.29
CA SER A 40 5.41 -25.62 -10.39
C SER A 40 5.86 -24.47 -11.28
N LEU A 41 4.94 -23.58 -11.65
CA LEU A 41 5.22 -22.42 -12.50
C LEU A 41 6.26 -21.47 -11.88
N ILE A 42 6.22 -21.29 -10.55
CA ILE A 42 7.20 -20.49 -9.81
C ILE A 42 8.56 -21.17 -9.78
N GLU A 43 8.64 -22.47 -9.47
CA GLU A 43 9.90 -23.21 -9.42
C GLU A 43 10.61 -23.26 -10.77
N GLU A 44 9.86 -23.50 -11.86
CA GLU A 44 10.38 -23.51 -13.23
C GLU A 44 10.97 -22.14 -13.64
N ASN A 45 10.43 -21.06 -13.10
CA ASN A 45 10.79 -19.68 -13.46
C ASN A 45 11.51 -18.93 -12.32
N LYS A 46 12.05 -19.62 -11.33
CA LYS A 46 12.61 -19.00 -10.11
C LYS A 46 13.77 -18.03 -10.34
N ASN A 47 14.48 -18.18 -11.44
CA ASN A 47 15.59 -17.31 -11.83
C ASN A 47 15.16 -16.17 -12.78
N ASN A 48 13.87 -16.02 -13.07
CA ASN A 48 13.32 -14.98 -13.94
C ASN A 48 12.46 -14.00 -13.11
N PRO A 49 13.08 -12.97 -12.48
CA PRO A 49 12.35 -12.06 -11.58
C PRO A 49 11.19 -11.35 -12.29
N ARG A 50 11.35 -10.97 -13.57
CA ARG A 50 10.28 -10.33 -14.35
C ARG A 50 9.05 -11.24 -14.49
N PHE A 51 9.27 -12.54 -14.70
CA PHE A 51 8.19 -13.52 -14.77
C PHE A 51 7.55 -13.79 -13.41
N LEU A 52 8.35 -13.86 -12.34
CA LEU A 52 7.83 -14.02 -10.98
C LEU A 52 6.94 -12.84 -10.58
N PHE A 53 7.42 -11.60 -10.77
CA PHE A 53 6.64 -10.41 -10.48
C PHE A 53 5.35 -10.34 -11.30
N SER A 54 5.38 -10.70 -12.59
CA SER A 54 4.16 -10.71 -13.40
C SER A 54 3.17 -11.81 -12.97
N THR A 55 3.66 -12.97 -12.53
CA THR A 55 2.85 -14.07 -12.02
C THR A 55 2.22 -13.72 -10.67
N VAL A 56 2.99 -13.15 -9.74
CA VAL A 56 2.47 -12.60 -8.48
C VAL A 56 1.43 -11.55 -8.79
N ALA A 57 1.73 -10.56 -9.65
CA ALA A 57 0.78 -9.53 -10.02
C ALA A 57 -0.51 -10.10 -10.64
N ARG A 58 -0.46 -11.19 -11.41
CA ARG A 58 -1.67 -11.84 -11.96
C ARG A 58 -2.47 -12.60 -10.88
N LEU A 59 -1.79 -13.18 -9.90
CA LEU A 59 -2.41 -13.86 -8.75
C LEU A 59 -3.02 -12.88 -7.75
N THR A 60 -2.38 -11.73 -7.58
CA THR A 60 -2.72 -10.67 -6.63
C THR A 60 -3.42 -9.49 -7.29
N LYS A 61 -3.64 -9.51 -8.61
CA LYS A 61 -4.47 -8.53 -9.35
C LYS A 61 -5.88 -8.62 -8.78
N SER A 62 -6.05 -7.89 -7.68
CA SER A 62 -7.28 -7.29 -7.29
C SER A 62 -7.84 -6.57 -8.51
N HIS A 63 -9.14 -6.73 -8.73
CA HIS A 63 -9.94 -5.75 -9.45
C HIS A 63 -10.01 -4.44 -8.65
N SER A 64 -8.87 -3.87 -8.27
CA SER A 64 -8.81 -2.59 -7.59
C SER A 64 -7.80 -1.69 -8.30
N SER A 65 -8.27 -1.14 -9.42
CA SER A 65 -8.12 0.30 -9.69
C SER A 65 -8.98 1.12 -8.71
N VAL A 66 -9.20 0.62 -7.50
CA VAL A 66 -9.67 1.45 -6.40
C VAL A 66 -8.37 2.05 -5.92
N GLU A 67 -8.14 3.31 -6.31
CA GLU A 67 -7.40 4.26 -5.49
C GLU A 67 -7.53 3.81 -4.05
N THR A 68 -6.42 3.58 -3.36
CA THR A 68 -6.48 3.28 -1.93
C THR A 68 -6.96 4.56 -1.25
N SER A 69 -8.26 4.83 -1.33
CA SER A 69 -8.87 6.02 -0.77
C SER A 69 -8.71 5.84 0.70
N ILE A 70 -7.91 6.71 1.30
CA ILE A 70 -7.85 6.84 2.74
C ILE A 70 -9.31 6.99 3.19
N PRO A 71 -9.82 6.11 4.07
CA PRO A 71 -11.17 6.23 4.57
C PRO A 71 -11.41 7.67 5.03
N SER A 72 -12.50 8.31 4.61
CA SER A 72 -12.79 9.71 4.95
C SER A 72 -12.87 9.97 6.46
N THR A 73 -12.99 8.90 7.25
CA THR A 73 -12.94 8.89 8.71
C THR A 73 -11.54 9.05 9.29
N LEU A 74 -10.48 8.85 8.50
CA LEU A 74 -9.09 9.00 8.93
C LEU A 74 -8.55 10.32 8.40
N CYS A 75 -8.25 11.24 9.30
CA CYS A 75 -7.61 12.51 8.97
C CYS A 75 -6.11 12.50 9.33
N SER A 76 -5.39 13.53 8.88
CA SER A 76 -3.98 13.72 9.19
C SER A 76 -3.69 13.75 10.70
N ASN A 77 -4.65 14.23 11.51
CA ASN A 77 -4.51 14.25 12.97
C ASN A 77 -4.58 12.84 13.57
N ASP A 78 -5.41 11.93 13.02
CA ASP A 78 -5.47 10.54 13.48
C ASP A 78 -4.15 9.82 13.20
N PHE A 79 -3.59 10.04 12.00
CA PHE A 79 -2.28 9.55 11.62
C PHE A 79 -1.21 10.06 12.60
N MET A 80 -1.15 11.37 12.83
CA MET A 80 -0.16 11.97 13.73
C MET A 80 -0.28 11.45 15.17
N THR A 81 -1.52 11.33 15.66
CA THR A 81 -1.83 10.85 17.01
C THR A 81 -1.39 9.40 17.17
N PHE A 82 -1.68 8.54 16.19
CA PHE A 82 -1.26 7.15 16.20
C PHE A 82 0.27 7.01 16.34
N PHE A 83 1.05 7.72 15.53
CA PHE A 83 2.51 7.64 15.59
C PHE A 83 3.07 8.23 16.88
N THR A 84 2.54 9.35 17.34
CA THR A 84 2.93 9.96 18.62
C THR A 84 2.70 8.98 19.77
N ASN A 85 1.51 8.39 19.86
CA ASN A 85 1.16 7.43 20.90
C ASN A 85 2.04 6.17 20.83
N LYS A 86 2.33 5.68 19.62
CA LYS A 86 3.19 4.52 19.42
C LYS A 86 4.63 4.79 19.87
N ILE A 87 5.16 5.98 19.58
CA ILE A 87 6.48 6.41 20.06
C ILE A 87 6.50 6.46 21.59
N ILE A 88 5.49 7.09 22.21
CA ILE A 88 5.36 7.16 23.68
C ILE A 88 5.31 5.77 24.29
N ALA A 89 4.48 4.87 23.74
CA ALA A 89 4.33 3.50 24.23
C ALA A 89 5.66 2.72 24.16
N ILE A 90 6.41 2.87 23.06
CA ILE A 90 7.73 2.23 22.90
C ILE A 90 8.72 2.78 23.93
N ARG A 91 8.81 4.11 24.08
CA ARG A 91 9.70 4.74 25.08
C ARG A 91 9.37 4.24 26.48
N ASN A 92 8.10 4.27 26.88
CA ASN A 92 7.64 3.79 28.19
C ASN A 92 8.03 2.33 28.41
N LYS A 93 7.83 1.47 27.41
CA LYS A 93 8.19 0.06 27.50
C LYS A 93 9.70 -0.15 27.69
N ILE A 94 10.53 0.63 26.98
CA ILE A 94 11.99 0.59 27.14
C ILE A 94 12.37 1.01 28.56
N HIS A 95 11.84 2.13 29.06
CA HIS A 95 12.12 2.62 30.42
C HIS A 95 11.70 1.62 31.51
N GLN A 96 10.59 0.89 31.32
CA GLN A 96 10.14 -0.13 32.27
C GLN A 96 11.02 -1.38 32.28
N THR A 97 11.72 -1.68 31.18
CA THR A 97 12.56 -2.88 31.04
C THR A 97 14.03 -2.66 31.45
N LEU A 98 14.47 -1.41 31.60
CA LEU A 98 15.85 -1.07 31.91
C LEU A 98 16.03 -0.95 33.43
N PRO A 99 17.04 -1.61 34.05
CA PRO A 99 17.29 -1.49 35.48
C PRO A 99 17.66 -0.04 35.83
N THR A 100 17.09 0.46 36.94
CA THR A 100 17.12 1.85 37.47
C THR A 100 18.49 2.52 37.59
N ASN A 101 19.59 1.82 37.28
CA ASN A 101 20.97 2.27 37.49
C ASN A 101 21.67 2.78 36.23
N THR A 102 21.02 2.80 35.07
CA THR A 102 21.58 3.50 33.90
C THR A 102 21.17 4.95 33.97
N THR A 103 22.10 5.78 34.45
CA THR A 103 22.03 7.24 34.43
C THR A 103 21.44 7.72 33.11
N GLU A 104 20.40 8.54 33.23
CA GLU A 104 19.61 9.14 32.16
C GLU A 104 20.48 9.55 30.97
N LEU A 105 20.53 8.69 29.94
CA LEU A 105 20.86 9.15 28.60
C LEU A 105 19.59 9.76 28.00
N GLU A 106 19.04 10.77 28.69
CA GLU A 106 18.27 11.84 28.06
C GLU A 106 19.25 12.60 27.17
N SER A 107 19.69 11.97 26.07
CA SER A 107 20.09 12.73 24.92
C SER A 107 18.80 13.37 24.42
N SER A 108 18.47 14.52 25.02
CA SER A 108 17.62 15.53 24.43
C SER A 108 18.29 15.87 23.12
N VAL A 109 18.01 15.06 22.08
CA VAL A 109 18.19 15.47 20.69
C VAL A 109 17.13 16.55 20.55
N ARG A 110 17.46 17.75 21.03
CA ARG A 110 16.74 18.95 20.68
C ARG A 110 16.81 18.95 19.17
N PHE A 111 15.67 18.84 18.52
CA PHE A 111 15.57 19.09 17.09
C PHE A 111 16.00 20.55 16.92
N GLN A 112 17.28 20.77 16.62
CA GLN A 112 17.89 22.11 16.56
C GLN A 112 17.36 22.93 15.38
N SER A 113 16.58 22.33 14.49
CA SER A 113 15.98 23.00 13.35
C SER A 113 14.47 22.77 13.37
N LEU A 114 13.75 23.68 14.04
CA LEU A 114 12.34 23.89 13.73
C LEU A 114 12.30 24.70 12.42
N LEU A 115 11.47 24.27 11.47
CA LEU A 115 11.24 25.02 10.24
C LEU A 115 10.31 26.20 10.55
N ASP A 116 10.86 27.24 11.17
CA ASP A 116 10.10 28.40 11.65
C ASP A 116 9.73 29.38 10.55
N CYS A 117 10.49 29.39 9.44
CA CYS A 117 10.23 30.25 8.31
C CYS A 117 10.69 29.62 6.99
N PHE A 118 10.06 30.07 5.90
CA PHE A 118 10.48 29.76 4.53
C PHE A 118 10.92 31.05 3.87
N VAL A 119 12.08 31.01 3.22
CA VAL A 119 12.60 32.11 2.41
C VAL A 119 12.18 31.90 0.96
N PRO A 120 11.73 32.95 0.24
CA PRO A 120 11.47 32.84 -1.19
C PRO A 120 12.68 32.31 -1.96
N ILE A 121 12.45 31.37 -2.88
CA ILE A 121 13.49 30.87 -3.79
C ILE A 121 13.62 31.81 -4.98
N ASP A 122 14.85 32.10 -5.39
CA ASP A 122 15.07 32.84 -6.64
C ASP A 122 14.89 31.94 -7.88
N LEU A 123 14.79 32.56 -9.05
CA LEU A 123 14.53 31.86 -10.30
C LEU A 123 15.67 30.91 -10.70
N ALA A 124 16.93 31.26 -10.37
CA ALA A 124 18.08 30.43 -10.71
C ALA A 124 18.13 29.16 -9.87
N ALA A 125 17.90 29.28 -8.56
CA ALA A 125 17.79 28.18 -7.61
C ALA A 125 16.58 27.30 -7.93
N LEU A 126 15.43 27.89 -8.29
CA LEU A 126 14.25 27.16 -8.72
C LEU A 126 14.52 26.34 -9.99
N THR A 127 15.09 26.97 -11.01
CA THR A 127 15.44 26.34 -12.29
C THR A 127 16.44 25.20 -12.07
N SER A 128 17.50 25.43 -11.30
CA SER A 128 18.50 24.42 -10.96
C SER A 128 17.87 23.22 -10.25
N THR A 129 17.00 23.47 -9.26
CA THR A 129 16.30 22.42 -8.50
C THR A 129 15.42 21.57 -9.41
N ILE A 130 14.62 22.20 -10.28
CA ILE A 130 13.74 21.48 -11.20
C ILE A 130 14.57 20.71 -12.24
N MET A 131 15.63 21.29 -12.80
CA MET A 131 16.46 20.63 -13.80
C MET A 131 17.23 19.44 -13.26
N ALA A 132 17.67 19.48 -12.01
CA ALA A 132 18.33 18.37 -11.31
C ALA A 132 17.38 17.19 -10.99
N SER A 133 16.07 17.41 -10.98
CA SER A 133 15.09 16.35 -10.72
C SER A 133 15.10 15.28 -11.81
N LYS A 134 14.85 14.01 -11.43
CA LYS A 134 14.65 12.94 -12.41
C LYS A 134 13.33 13.17 -13.15
N PRO A 135 13.22 12.88 -14.46
CA PRO A 135 11.98 13.03 -15.22
C PRO A 135 10.98 11.89 -14.92
N THR A 136 10.87 11.50 -13.66
CA THR A 136 9.92 10.53 -13.17
C THR A 136 8.65 11.25 -12.76
N THR A 137 7.50 10.69 -13.12
CA THR A 137 6.20 11.18 -12.68
C THR A 137 5.38 10.04 -12.13
N CYS A 138 4.56 10.31 -11.13
CA CYS A 138 3.57 9.37 -10.62
C CYS A 138 2.15 9.74 -11.11
N LEU A 139 1.23 8.78 -11.05
CA LEU A 139 -0.16 8.97 -11.49
C LEU A 139 -0.87 10.12 -10.74
N LEU A 140 -0.42 10.43 -9.52
CA LEU A 140 -0.99 11.48 -8.66
C LEU A 140 -0.31 12.84 -8.83
N ASP A 141 0.71 12.94 -9.70
CA ASP A 141 1.35 14.24 -9.94
C ASP A 141 0.38 15.16 -10.67
N PRO A 142 0.20 16.41 -10.22
CA PRO A 142 -0.67 17.35 -10.90
C PRO A 142 -0.11 17.74 -12.28
N ILE A 143 1.22 17.71 -12.45
CA ILE A 143 1.91 18.02 -13.71
C ILE A 143 3.13 17.09 -13.84
N PRO A 144 3.26 16.36 -14.96
CA PRO A 144 4.46 15.58 -15.26
C PRO A 144 5.74 16.43 -15.26
N VAL A 145 6.79 15.95 -14.59
CA VAL A 145 8.09 16.66 -14.49
C VAL A 145 8.68 17.04 -15.85
N ARG A 146 8.44 16.25 -16.90
CA ARG A 146 8.87 16.60 -18.27
C ARG A 146 8.23 17.90 -18.76
N LEU A 147 6.91 18.00 -18.61
CA LEU A 147 6.18 19.22 -19.01
C LEU A 147 6.59 20.42 -18.16
N LEU A 148 6.85 20.21 -16.87
CA LEU A 148 7.37 21.26 -16.01
C LEU A 148 8.73 21.80 -16.51
N LYS A 149 9.65 20.91 -16.89
CA LYS A 149 10.96 21.29 -17.47
C LYS A 149 10.82 22.02 -18.79
N ASP A 150 9.92 21.58 -19.65
CA ASP A 150 9.68 22.21 -20.96
C ASP A 150 9.05 23.60 -20.82
N ALA A 151 8.27 23.83 -19.76
CA ALA A 151 7.62 25.11 -19.46
C ALA A 151 8.55 26.12 -18.75
N LEU A 152 9.65 25.68 -18.13
CA LEU A 152 10.57 26.56 -17.40
C LEU A 152 11.07 27.76 -18.20
N PRO A 153 11.54 27.62 -19.47
CA PRO A 153 12.01 28.76 -20.25
C PRO A 153 10.92 29.81 -20.53
N LEU A 154 9.64 29.43 -20.41
CA LEU A 154 8.51 30.35 -20.59
C LEU A 154 8.28 31.22 -19.34
N LEU A 155 8.70 30.77 -18.15
CA LEU A 155 8.55 31.53 -16.90
C LEU A 155 9.41 32.80 -16.92
N ASP A 156 10.62 32.73 -17.48
CA ASP A 156 11.50 33.89 -17.68
C ASP A 156 10.80 34.98 -18.51
N THR A 157 10.04 34.57 -19.54
CA THR A 157 9.32 35.50 -20.42
C THR A 157 8.06 36.11 -19.80
N LEU A 158 7.52 35.49 -18.75
CA LEU A 158 6.37 36.02 -18.02
C LEU A 158 6.80 37.04 -16.97
N SER A 159 7.97 36.84 -16.35
CA SER A 159 8.51 37.82 -15.38
C SER A 159 8.82 39.17 -16.04
N ILE A 160 9.21 39.20 -17.32
CA ILE A 160 9.47 40.42 -18.10
C ILE A 160 8.17 41.14 -18.51
N ARG A 161 7.01 40.47 -18.51
CA ARG A 161 5.74 41.04 -18.98
C ARG A 161 4.95 41.81 -17.92
N TYR A 162 5.38 41.77 -16.67
CA TYR A 162 4.72 42.42 -15.53
C TYR A 162 5.54 43.56 -14.91
N HIS A 163 6.56 44.04 -15.61
CA HIS A 163 7.31 45.24 -15.27
C HIS A 163 7.26 46.26 -16.40
#